data_AF-A0A353DA56-F1
#
_entry.id   AF-A0A353DA56-F1
#
_cell.length_a   1.000
_cell.length_b   1.000
_cell.length_c   1.000
_cell.angle_alpha   90.00
_cell.angle_beta   90.00
_cell.angle_gamma   90.00
#
_symmetry.space_group_name_H-M   'P 1'
#
loop_
_entity.id
_entity.type
_entity.pdbx_description
1 polymer ?
#
loop_
_entity_poly.entity_id
_entity_poly.type
_entity_poly.pdbx_seq_one_letter_code
_entity_poly.pdbx_strand_id
1 'polypeptide(L)'
;MKRILIPALVLLLCCVPAWAQSQPQSPFNQAELDRFLKDYPAVTQFLDAQGQQSDATQPGFMEEVLQTKAFTDFVAQRGWNVERFLYVTQQVSTGMMVLQMAEHGAQIQSEYAQTRAEILKSPDLNPAQKQQFLAQMEQAMEQSKAAGDPSRLAPGELALVKSNKARIYKVFGIE
;
A
#
# COMPACT_ATOMS: atom_id res chain seq x y z
N MET A 1 -21.01 16.95 3.74
CA MET A 1 -19.66 16.91 4.33
C MET A 1 -18.99 15.61 3.88
N LYS A 2 -18.14 15.67 2.86
CA LYS A 2 -17.43 14.50 2.31
C LYS A 2 -16.30 14.12 3.26
N ARG A 3 -16.42 12.97 3.92
CA ARG A 3 -15.38 12.41 4.80
C ARG A 3 -14.28 11.83 3.91
N ILE A 4 -13.09 12.43 3.96
CA ILE A 4 -11.88 11.91 3.31
C ILE A 4 -11.40 10.76 4.19
N LEU A 5 -11.75 9.53 3.82
CA LEU A 5 -11.22 8.31 4.40
C LEU A 5 -9.86 8.04 3.74
N ILE A 6 -8.80 8.58 4.33
CA ILE A 6 -7.44 8.10 4.03
C ILE A 6 -7.40 6.67 4.56
N PRO A 7 -7.25 5.63 3.71
CA PRO A 7 -7.33 4.27 4.18
C PRO A 7 -6.12 3.99 5.06
N ALA A 8 -6.39 3.64 6.33
CA ALA A 8 -5.42 3.21 7.33
C ALA A 8 -4.59 1.96 6.93
N LEU A 9 -4.77 1.47 5.69
CA LEU A 9 -4.07 0.34 5.07
C LEU A 9 -2.57 0.61 4.83
N VAL A 10 -2.14 1.88 4.85
CA VAL A 10 -0.75 2.26 4.54
C VAL A 10 0.18 2.17 5.77
N LEU A 11 -0.35 2.20 6.99
CA LEU A 11 0.46 2.34 8.22
C LEU A 11 0.82 1.02 8.93
N LEU A 12 0.25 -0.12 8.52
CA LEU A 12 0.44 -1.42 9.19
C LEU A 12 1.46 -2.36 8.51
N LEU A 13 2.06 -1.95 7.39
CA LEU A 13 2.98 -2.80 6.60
C LEU A 13 4.45 -2.82 7.09
N CYS A 14 4.77 -2.19 8.24
CA CYS A 14 6.16 -2.01 8.68
C CYS A 14 6.68 -3.02 9.72
N CYS A 15 5.87 -4.00 10.16
CA CYS A 15 6.24 -4.91 11.25
C CYS A 15 6.16 -6.40 10.88
N VAL A 16 6.62 -6.80 9.69
CA VAL A 16 6.74 -8.23 9.37
C VAL A 16 8.06 -8.77 9.93
N PRO A 17 8.07 -9.78 10.82
CA PRO A 17 9.30 -10.37 11.34
C PRO A 17 10.14 -10.98 10.21
N ALA A 18 11.47 -10.82 10.32
CA ALA A 18 12.49 -11.18 9.32
C ALA A 18 12.56 -12.68 8.94
N TRP A 19 11.69 -13.53 9.48
CA TRP A 19 11.62 -14.97 9.19
C TRP A 19 10.60 -15.35 8.12
N ALA A 20 9.89 -14.38 7.55
CA ALA A 20 9.04 -14.54 6.38
C ALA A 20 9.77 -14.14 5.08
N GLN A 21 11.06 -14.45 4.95
CA GLN A 21 11.68 -14.55 3.63
C GLN A 21 11.14 -15.82 2.95
N SER A 22 9.87 -15.76 2.54
CA SER A 22 9.24 -16.70 1.62
C SER A 22 10.21 -16.93 0.46
N GLN A 23 10.39 -18.18 0.04
CA GLN A 23 11.23 -18.56 -1.09
C GLN A 23 11.09 -17.55 -2.23
N PRO A 24 12.17 -17.17 -2.94
CA PRO A 24 12.11 -16.15 -3.97
C PRO A 24 11.04 -16.56 -5.00
N GLN A 25 9.86 -15.97 -4.88
CA GLN A 25 8.76 -16.22 -5.79
C GLN A 25 9.17 -15.62 -7.13
N SER A 26 8.95 -16.36 -8.22
CA SER A 26 9.20 -15.84 -9.55
C SER A 26 8.40 -14.55 -9.76
N PRO A 27 8.98 -13.49 -10.32
CA PRO A 27 8.26 -12.26 -10.64
C PRO A 27 6.97 -12.55 -11.40
N PHE A 28 5.90 -11.79 -11.13
CA PHE A 28 4.67 -11.94 -11.89
C PHE A 28 4.85 -11.45 -13.34
N ASN A 29 4.09 -12.03 -14.26
CA ASN A 29 4.11 -11.67 -15.68
C ASN A 29 2.81 -10.98 -16.13
N GLN A 30 2.75 -10.59 -17.41
CA GLN A 30 1.58 -9.91 -17.99
C GLN A 30 0.29 -10.74 -17.86
N ALA A 31 0.35 -12.06 -18.07
CA ALA A 31 -0.83 -12.92 -17.98
C ALA A 31 -1.38 -13.01 -16.55
N GLU A 32 -0.49 -13.07 -15.56
CA GLU A 32 -0.87 -13.01 -14.15
C GLU A 32 -1.44 -11.66 -13.76
N LEU A 33 -0.86 -10.55 -14.25
CA LEU A 33 -1.41 -9.22 -14.05
C LEU A 33 -2.81 -9.07 -14.66
N ASP A 34 -3.02 -9.55 -15.89
CA ASP A 34 -4.31 -9.48 -16.55
C ASP A 34 -5.39 -10.27 -15.81
N ARG A 35 -5.03 -11.46 -15.32
CA ARG A 35 -5.90 -12.26 -14.48
C ARG A 35 -6.19 -11.58 -13.14
N PHE A 36 -5.16 -11.03 -12.50
CA PHE A 36 -5.31 -10.33 -11.23
C PHE A 36 -6.27 -9.14 -11.36
N LEU A 37 -6.09 -8.30 -12.38
CA LEU A 37 -6.94 -7.13 -12.61
C LEU A 37 -8.40 -7.50 -12.93
N LYS A 38 -8.62 -8.67 -13.55
CA LYS A 38 -9.97 -9.20 -13.78
C LYS A 38 -10.63 -9.66 -12.47
N ASP A 39 -9.89 -10.33 -11.60
CA ASP A 39 -10.44 -10.98 -10.41
C ASP A 39 -10.48 -10.07 -9.17
N TYR A 40 -9.62 -9.05 -9.10
CA TYR A 40 -9.49 -8.13 -7.98
C TYR A 40 -10.80 -7.43 -7.57
N PRO A 41 -11.68 -6.97 -8.49
CA PRO A 41 -12.98 -6.40 -8.12
C PRO A 41 -13.88 -7.35 -7.35
N ALA A 42 -13.83 -8.66 -7.63
CA ALA A 42 -14.62 -9.63 -6.88
C ALA A 42 -14.04 -9.86 -5.48
N VAL A 43 -12.70 -9.84 -5.36
CA VAL A 43 -12.00 -9.99 -4.08
C VAL A 43 -12.30 -8.80 -3.17
N THR A 44 -12.24 -7.57 -3.69
CA THR A 44 -12.60 -6.37 -2.90
C THR A 44 -14.04 -6.42 -2.43
N GLN A 45 -15.00 -6.79 -3.28
CA GLN A 45 -16.39 -6.99 -2.88
C GLN A 45 -16.58 -8.06 -1.79
N PHE A 46 -15.82 -9.15 -1.86
CA PHE A 46 -15.83 -10.18 -0.81
C PHE A 46 -15.33 -9.61 0.53
N LEU A 47 -14.20 -8.89 0.51
CA LEU A 47 -13.62 -8.28 1.71
C LEU A 47 -14.55 -7.21 2.29
N ASP A 48 -15.19 -6.39 1.45
CA ASP A 48 -16.18 -5.40 1.88
C ASP A 48 -17.38 -6.07 2.56
N ALA A 49 -17.88 -7.18 2.01
CA ALA A 49 -18.97 -7.93 2.64
C ALA A 49 -18.57 -8.52 3.99
N GLN A 50 -17.34 -9.03 4.14
CA GLN A 50 -16.83 -9.50 5.43
C GLN A 50 -16.69 -8.35 6.44
N GLY A 51 -16.21 -7.18 5.99
CA GLY A 51 -16.08 -5.98 6.79
C GLY A 51 -17.42 -5.35 7.20
N GLN A 52 -18.49 -5.52 6.40
CA GLN A 52 -19.85 -5.10 6.77
C GLN A 52 -20.50 -6.05 7.80
N GLN A 53 -20.11 -7.32 7.80
CA GLN A 53 -20.61 -8.32 8.74
C GLN A 53 -19.87 -8.30 10.10
N SER A 54 -18.76 -7.57 10.18
CA SER A 54 -17.84 -7.56 11.33
C SER A 54 -17.52 -6.14 11.79
N ASP A 55 -16.92 -5.99 12.96
CA ASP A 55 -16.38 -4.70 13.41
C ASP A 55 -15.05 -4.42 12.70
N ALA A 56 -15.12 -3.98 11.44
CA ALA A 56 -13.98 -3.67 10.58
C ALA A 56 -13.06 -2.55 11.12
N THR A 57 -13.38 -1.97 12.28
CA THR A 57 -12.56 -0.96 12.95
C THR A 57 -11.46 -1.56 13.84
N GLN A 58 -11.50 -2.88 14.10
CA GLN A 58 -10.47 -3.55 14.90
C GLN A 58 -9.12 -3.59 14.17
N PRO A 59 -8.02 -3.18 14.83
CA PRO A 59 -6.68 -3.33 14.28
C PRO A 59 -6.39 -4.80 13.95
N GLY A 60 -5.88 -5.08 12.75
CA GLY A 60 -5.55 -6.45 12.32
C GLY A 60 -6.69 -7.24 11.67
N PHE A 61 -7.94 -6.73 11.67
CA PHE A 61 -9.08 -7.42 11.08
C PHE A 61 -8.83 -7.88 9.64
N MET A 62 -8.25 -7.03 8.80
CA MET A 62 -7.96 -7.38 7.42
C MET A 62 -6.93 -8.52 7.32
N GLU A 63 -5.92 -8.53 8.19
CA GLU A 63 -4.93 -9.60 8.23
C GLU A 63 -5.58 -10.93 8.66
N GLU A 64 -6.48 -10.88 9.64
CA GLU A 64 -7.25 -12.05 10.07
C GLU A 64 -8.15 -12.59 8.94
N VAL A 65 -8.90 -11.71 8.26
CA VAL A 65 -9.78 -12.09 7.13
C VAL A 65 -8.99 -12.77 6.02
N LEU A 66 -7.81 -12.24 5.66
CA LEU A 66 -6.94 -12.81 4.62
C LEU A 66 -6.36 -14.18 5.02
N GLN A 67 -6.35 -14.52 6.31
CA GLN A 67 -5.93 -15.83 6.82
C GLN A 67 -7.09 -16.82 7.00
N THR A 68 -8.35 -16.40 6.77
CA THR A 68 -9.50 -17.29 6.92
C THR A 68 -9.56 -18.35 5.81
N LYS A 69 -10.16 -19.50 6.16
CA LYS A 69 -10.53 -20.52 5.17
C LYS A 69 -11.49 -19.97 4.12
N ALA A 70 -12.41 -19.07 4.51
CA ALA A 70 -13.38 -18.48 3.60
C ALA A 70 -12.69 -17.67 2.48
N PHE A 71 -11.71 -16.83 2.83
CA PHE A 71 -10.90 -16.12 1.84
C PHE A 71 -10.09 -17.08 0.97
N THR A 72 -9.45 -18.07 1.59
CA THR A 72 -8.67 -19.09 0.88
C THR A 72 -9.52 -19.83 -0.15
N ASP A 73 -10.71 -20.31 0.24
CA ASP A 73 -11.65 -21.00 -0.64
C ASP A 73 -12.15 -20.07 -1.76
N PHE A 74 -12.46 -18.80 -1.43
CA PHE A 74 -12.94 -17.82 -2.40
C PHE A 74 -11.92 -17.54 -3.52
N VAL A 75 -10.64 -17.39 -3.15
CA VAL A 75 -9.54 -17.18 -4.07
C VAL A 75 -9.24 -18.47 -4.86
N ALA A 76 -9.27 -19.62 -4.20
CA ALA A 76 -9.09 -20.93 -4.83
C ALA A 76 -10.17 -21.27 -5.88
N GLN A 77 -11.43 -20.91 -5.64
CA GLN A 77 -12.53 -21.08 -6.62
C GLN A 77 -12.29 -20.29 -7.93
N ARG A 78 -11.47 -19.24 -7.88
CA ARG A 78 -11.03 -18.48 -9.05
C ARG A 78 -9.74 -19.05 -9.66
N GLY A 79 -9.27 -20.19 -9.16
CA GLY A 79 -8.09 -20.92 -9.59
C GLY A 79 -6.78 -20.35 -9.09
N TRP A 80 -6.79 -19.50 -8.07
CA TRP A 80 -5.58 -18.91 -7.51
C TRP A 80 -5.05 -19.76 -6.35
N ASN A 81 -3.73 -19.85 -6.24
CA ASN A 81 -3.10 -20.11 -4.96
C ASN A 81 -3.13 -18.81 -4.12
N VAL A 82 -3.50 -18.90 -2.85
CA VAL A 82 -3.70 -17.71 -1.99
C VAL A 82 -2.41 -16.92 -1.79
N GLU A 83 -1.28 -17.59 -1.54
CA GLU A 83 0.01 -16.92 -1.37
C GLU A 83 0.42 -16.20 -2.65
N ARG A 84 0.19 -16.82 -3.82
CA ARG A 84 0.48 -16.20 -5.11
C ARG A 84 -0.40 -14.97 -5.35
N PHE A 85 -1.68 -15.03 -5.00
CA PHE A 85 -2.59 -13.89 -5.13
C PHE A 85 -2.16 -12.71 -4.23
N LEU A 86 -1.82 -13.00 -2.97
CA LEU A 86 -1.34 -12.00 -2.02
C LEU A 86 -0.01 -11.39 -2.47
N TYR A 87 0.91 -12.21 -3.00
CA TYR A 87 2.14 -11.74 -3.60
C TYR A 87 1.88 -10.74 -4.74
N VAL A 88 1.05 -11.08 -5.73
CA VAL A 88 0.73 -10.16 -6.85
C VAL A 88 0.09 -8.88 -6.33
N THR A 89 -0.81 -8.98 -5.34
CA THR A 89 -1.44 -7.81 -4.69
C THR A 89 -0.40 -6.89 -4.08
N GLN A 90 0.57 -7.44 -3.35
CA GLN A 90 1.66 -6.68 -2.71
C GLN A 90 2.56 -6.01 -3.75
N GLN A 91 2.96 -6.73 -4.80
CA GLN A 91 3.85 -6.18 -5.83
C GLN A 91 3.17 -5.09 -6.67
N VAL A 92 1.90 -5.27 -7.04
CA VAL A 92 1.12 -4.23 -7.73
C VAL A 92 1.00 -2.98 -6.86
N SER A 93 0.63 -3.14 -5.59
CA SER A 93 0.50 -2.02 -4.64
C SER A 93 1.83 -1.28 -4.42
N THR A 94 2.92 -2.04 -4.28
CA THR A 94 4.28 -1.47 -4.17
C THR A 94 4.66 -0.70 -5.43
N GLY A 95 4.36 -1.25 -6.61
CA GLY A 95 4.63 -0.59 -7.88
C GLY A 95 3.85 0.72 -8.02
N MET A 96 2.60 0.75 -7.59
CA MET A 96 1.80 1.98 -7.57
C MET A 96 2.42 3.05 -6.67
N MET A 97 2.90 2.67 -5.48
CA MET A 97 3.59 3.58 -4.56
C MET A 97 4.88 4.14 -5.15
N VAL A 98 5.70 3.28 -5.79
CA VAL A 98 6.93 3.68 -6.48
C VAL A 98 6.61 4.70 -7.59
N LEU A 99 5.59 4.45 -8.40
CA LEU A 99 5.17 5.38 -9.45
C LEU A 99 4.67 6.71 -8.88
N GLN A 100 3.88 6.67 -7.80
CA GLN A 100 3.39 7.87 -7.13
C GLN A 100 4.54 8.71 -6.55
N MET A 101 5.53 8.08 -5.93
CA MET A 101 6.72 8.78 -5.42
C MET A 101 7.61 9.31 -6.55
N ALA A 102 7.69 8.61 -7.69
CA ALA A 102 8.41 9.11 -8.86
C ALA A 102 7.73 10.34 -9.48
N GLU A 103 6.40 10.39 -9.46
CA GLU A 103 5.61 11.49 -10.04
C GLU A 103 5.48 12.69 -9.10
N HIS A 104 5.28 12.44 -7.80
CA HIS A 104 4.95 13.48 -6.82
C HIS A 104 6.05 13.70 -5.76
N GLY A 105 7.15 12.94 -5.78
CA GLY A 105 8.18 12.99 -4.73
C GLY A 105 8.80 14.39 -4.56
N ALA A 106 9.03 15.12 -5.65
CA ALA A 106 9.54 16.49 -5.59
C ALA A 106 8.54 17.45 -4.93
N GLN A 107 7.24 17.28 -5.21
CA GLN A 107 6.18 18.07 -4.57
C GLN A 107 6.11 17.76 -3.08
N ILE A 108 6.10 16.48 -2.70
CA ILE A 108 6.09 16.02 -1.31
C ILE A 108 7.30 16.58 -0.54
N GLN A 109 8.48 16.55 -1.14
CA GLN A 109 9.70 17.12 -0.53
C GLN A 109 9.59 18.65 -0.35
N SER A 110 8.97 19.34 -1.30
CA SER A 110 8.74 20.79 -1.20
C SER A 110 7.76 21.12 -0.07
N GLU A 111 6.62 20.43 0.00
CA GLU A 111 5.60 20.58 1.05
C GLU A 111 6.18 20.29 2.44
N TYR A 112 7.04 19.27 2.53
CA TYR A 112 7.77 18.95 3.74
C TYR A 112 8.69 20.09 4.19
N ALA A 113 9.48 20.65 3.26
CA ALA A 113 10.39 21.75 3.57
C ALA A 113 9.63 23.01 4.03
N GLN A 114 8.48 23.29 3.42
CA GLN A 114 7.59 24.38 3.82
C GLN A 114 7.05 24.15 5.24
N THR A 115 6.47 22.97 5.49
CA THR A 115 5.92 22.61 6.80
C THR A 115 6.98 22.66 7.91
N ARG A 116 8.21 22.19 7.63
CA ARG A 116 9.34 22.31 8.56
C ARG A 116 9.65 23.76 8.90
N ALA A 117 9.65 24.65 7.91
CA ALA A 117 9.88 26.08 8.14
C ALA A 117 8.75 26.72 8.98
N GLU A 118 7.51 26.30 8.78
CA GLU A 118 6.35 26.76 9.56
C GLU A 118 6.43 26.32 11.03
N ILE A 119 6.77 25.05 11.30
CA ILE A 119 6.95 24.54 12.68
C ILE A 119 8.04 25.32 13.40
N LEU A 120 9.16 25.59 12.73
CA LEU A 120 10.26 26.35 13.31
C LEU A 120 9.84 27.79 13.66
N LYS A 121 9.00 28.41 12.82
CA LYS A 121 8.48 29.78 13.00
C LYS A 121 7.29 29.87 13.94
N SER A 122 6.61 28.76 14.25
CA SER A 122 5.41 28.76 15.09
C SER A 122 5.72 29.30 16.50
N PRO A 123 5.02 30.35 16.96
CA PRO A 123 5.16 30.85 18.32
C PRO A 123 4.42 29.97 19.35
N ASP A 124 3.48 29.14 18.90
CA ASP A 124 2.61 28.33 19.75
C ASP A 124 3.28 27.04 20.25
N LEU A 125 4.39 26.65 19.63
CA LEU A 125 5.15 25.46 19.98
C LEU A 125 6.39 25.82 20.80
N ASN A 126 6.57 25.16 21.93
CA ASN A 126 7.82 25.25 22.67
C ASN A 126 8.94 24.44 21.96
N PRO A 127 10.22 24.63 22.33
CA PRO A 127 11.33 23.95 21.65
C PRO A 127 11.24 22.43 21.65
N ALA A 128 10.78 21.82 22.74
CA ALA A 128 10.63 20.37 22.85
C ALA A 128 9.54 19.84 21.91
N GLN A 129 8.41 20.53 21.83
CA GLN A 129 7.31 20.19 20.92
C GLN A 129 7.75 20.33 19.46
N LYS A 130 8.45 21.41 19.10
CA LYS A 130 9.01 21.59 17.75
C LYS A 130 9.92 20.42 17.37
N GLN A 131 10.83 20.04 18.26
CA GLN A 131 11.76 18.95 18.00
C GLN A 131 11.03 17.61 17.83
N GLN A 132 10.01 17.34 18.64
CA GLN A 132 9.19 16.13 18.50
C GLN A 132 8.45 16.09 17.16
N PHE A 133 7.79 17.18 16.76
CA PHE A 133 7.10 17.25 15.47
C PHE A 133 8.05 17.05 14.30
N LEU A 134 9.21 17.72 14.34
CA LEU A 134 10.22 17.58 13.29
C LEU A 134 10.78 16.15 13.20
N ALA A 135 11.02 15.49 14.33
CA ALA A 135 11.48 14.10 14.35
C ALA A 135 10.44 13.14 13.77
N GLN A 136 9.16 13.28 14.13
CA GLN A 136 8.07 12.47 13.57
C GLN A 136 7.94 12.68 12.06
N MET A 137 8.03 13.94 11.64
CA MET A 137 8.02 14.33 10.23
C MET A 137 9.19 13.71 9.46
N GLU A 138 10.40 13.78 9.98
CA GLU A 138 11.60 13.20 9.35
C GLU A 138 11.49 11.68 9.22
N GLN A 139 11.00 11.02 10.29
CA GLN A 139 10.73 9.58 10.26
C GLN A 139 9.67 9.20 9.21
N ALA A 140 8.62 10.01 9.05
CA ALA A 140 7.60 9.79 8.03
C ALA A 140 8.16 9.97 6.61
N MET A 141 9.03 10.95 6.39
CA MET A 141 9.69 11.17 5.10
C MET A 141 10.62 10.03 4.72
N GLU A 142 11.43 9.53 5.66
CA GLU A 142 12.34 8.43 5.39
C GLU A 142 11.55 7.16 5.05
N GLN A 143 10.45 6.89 5.76
CA GLN A 143 9.53 5.80 5.43
C GLN A 143 8.89 5.99 4.05
N SER A 144 8.44 7.20 3.71
CA SER A 144 7.85 7.49 2.39
C SER A 144 8.87 7.29 1.27
N LYS A 145 10.11 7.70 1.49
CA LYS A 145 11.19 7.53 0.52
C LYS A 145 11.55 6.06 0.33
N ALA A 146 11.65 5.31 1.42
CA ALA A 146 11.86 3.87 1.38
C ALA A 146 10.66 3.12 0.76
N ALA A 147 9.44 3.63 0.89
CA ALA A 147 8.26 3.10 0.22
C ALA A 147 8.28 3.33 -1.30
N GLY A 148 8.90 4.43 -1.74
CA GLY A 148 9.07 4.79 -3.15
C GLY A 148 10.29 4.18 -3.85
N ASP A 149 11.10 3.37 -3.16
CA ASP A 149 12.32 2.82 -3.76
C ASP A 149 12.00 1.75 -4.83
N PRO A 150 12.37 1.96 -6.10
CA PRO A 150 12.14 0.98 -7.17
C PRO A 150 12.87 -0.36 -6.95
N SER A 151 13.90 -0.42 -6.10
CA SER A 151 14.63 -1.65 -5.78
C SER A 151 13.77 -2.71 -5.07
N ARG A 152 12.60 -2.30 -4.56
CA ARG A 152 11.64 -3.18 -3.87
C ARG A 152 10.88 -4.13 -4.78
N LEU A 153 11.01 -3.96 -6.10
CA LEU A 153 10.33 -4.74 -7.12
C LEU A 153 11.34 -5.36 -8.08
N ALA A 154 11.00 -6.51 -8.66
CA ALA A 154 11.74 -6.99 -9.81
C ALA A 154 11.56 -5.98 -10.98
N PRO A 155 12.61 -5.73 -11.80
CA PRO A 155 12.53 -4.76 -12.88
C PRO A 155 11.38 -5.01 -13.87
N GLY A 156 11.08 -6.28 -14.15
CA GLY A 156 9.97 -6.67 -15.02
C GLY A 156 8.59 -6.32 -14.43
N GLU A 157 8.40 -6.46 -13.13
CA GLU A 157 7.14 -6.16 -12.45
C GLU A 157 6.88 -4.67 -12.43
N LEU A 158 7.90 -3.86 -12.10
CA LEU A 158 7.78 -2.41 -12.15
C LEU A 158 7.45 -1.93 -13.57
N ALA A 159 8.07 -2.52 -14.60
CA ALA A 159 7.75 -2.20 -15.99
C ALA A 159 6.30 -2.56 -16.37
N LEU A 160 5.79 -3.69 -15.88
CA LEU A 160 4.40 -4.11 -16.07
C LEU A 160 3.42 -3.16 -15.38
N VAL A 161 3.68 -2.79 -14.13
CA VAL A 161 2.84 -1.83 -13.38
C VAL A 161 2.83 -0.48 -14.09
N LYS A 162 4.00 0.01 -14.53
CA LYS A 162 4.13 1.26 -15.27
C LYS A 162 3.33 1.24 -16.58
N SER A 163 3.46 0.18 -17.37
CA SER A 163 2.80 0.07 -18.68
C SER A 163 1.28 -0.13 -18.57
N ASN A 164 0.79 -0.60 -17.43
CA ASN A 164 -0.63 -0.85 -17.17
C ASN A 164 -1.24 0.14 -16.17
N LYS A 165 -0.57 1.25 -15.84
CA LYS A 165 -0.96 2.19 -14.77
C LYS A 165 -2.45 2.54 -14.78
N ALA A 166 -2.98 3.01 -15.91
CA ALA A 166 -4.39 3.42 -16.02
C ALA A 166 -5.36 2.25 -15.76
N ARG A 167 -5.06 1.05 -16.25
CA ARG A 167 -5.90 -0.15 -15.99
C ARG A 167 -5.90 -0.50 -14.52
N ILE A 168 -4.73 -0.45 -13.88
CA ILE A 168 -4.56 -0.72 -12.45
C ILE A 168 -5.34 0.32 -11.65
N TYR A 169 -5.14 1.62 -11.92
CA TYR A 169 -5.75 2.70 -11.15
C TYR A 169 -7.28 2.68 -11.25
N LYS A 170 -7.82 2.38 -12.44
CA LYS A 170 -9.26 2.15 -12.63
C LYS A 170 -9.79 0.99 -11.80
N VAL A 171 -9.09 -0.15 -11.76
CA VAL A 171 -9.51 -1.34 -10.98
C VAL A 171 -9.43 -1.07 -9.47
N PHE A 172 -8.47 -0.24 -9.04
CA PHE A 172 -8.29 0.15 -7.64
C PHE A 172 -9.18 1.35 -7.22
N GLY A 173 -9.97 1.93 -8.13
CA GLY A 173 -10.88 3.03 -7.84
C GLY A 173 -10.19 4.35 -7.50
N ILE A 174 -9.00 4.58 -8.05
CA ILE A 174 -8.20 5.81 -7.82
C ILE A 174 -8.50 6.89 -8.88
N GLU A 175 -9.08 6.49 -10.02
CA GLU A 175 -9.51 7.36 -11.14
C GLU A 175 -11.02 7.61 -11.15
#